data_AF-A8NQ81-F1
#
_entry.id   AF-A8NQ81-F1
#
_cell.length_a   1.000
_cell.length_b   1.000
_cell.length_c   1.000
_cell.angle_alpha   90.00
_cell.angle_beta   90.00
_cell.angle_gamma   90.00
#
_symmetry.space_group_name_H-M   'P 1'
#
loop_
_entity.id
_entity.type
_entity.pdbx_description
1 polymer ?
#
loop_
_entity_poly.entity_id
_entity_poly.type
_entity_poly.pdbx_seq_one_letter_code
_entity_poly.pdbx_strand_id
1 'polypeptide(L)'
;MASARQQAYDNPDLSATSPGEESEAVMSGENEPEPHPGVDGVPVRWYDADRTEPYTRITPFQEKHDTTVEFFYKPLTLTALACGLVVLAYVAMTQDVLEEGRDKRRVGIYAAIASFLVFSMIQFRDGPFIRPHPAFWRIVLGVNLLYELGLVFLLFQDLATARQMMTYIDPNLGKPLPEKSYADDCSLTAKNLWNAIDIFCLAHALGWFGKAMILRDYWFCWILSIAFELAEYSLQHQLPNFAECWWDHWVLDVLLCNWLGTYVGMKVCQYFEVKPYEWRGLRQTRGIKSKAKRVLSQFSPHDFTAFKWGTATDFLHYVSVVLLLAVFLAAELNPFYLKSLLWMEPDHPVVILRLAFIFLCGLPAVRELYQYINDPRRAVRMGQHVWLLLATIITELLVITKWSKGQFPEPLPSKVRWGWTIGAILLVLYPTVQFGIPSARRYIRRHKKASKSKALKVS
;
A
#
# COMPACT_ATOMS: atom_id res chain seq x y z
N MET A 1 -69.83 5.26 19.80
CA MET A 1 -69.23 5.28 18.45
C MET A 1 -68.99 6.73 18.07
N ALA A 2 -67.78 7.01 17.59
CA ALA A 2 -67.28 8.23 16.95
C ALA A 2 -67.35 9.56 17.74
N SER A 3 -66.20 10.00 18.26
CA SER A 3 -65.92 11.41 18.52
C SER A 3 -64.46 11.70 18.16
N ALA A 4 -64.27 12.55 17.14
CA ALA A 4 -62.99 13.06 16.68
C ALA A 4 -62.67 14.39 17.39
N ARG A 5 -61.42 14.55 17.82
CA ARG A 5 -60.98 15.67 18.67
C ARG A 5 -59.95 16.54 17.93
N GLN A 6 -60.42 17.74 17.56
CA GLN A 6 -59.89 19.06 17.97
C GLN A 6 -58.62 19.61 17.30
N GLN A 7 -58.82 20.67 16.51
CA GLN A 7 -57.88 21.78 16.25
C GLN A 7 -58.29 22.98 17.11
N ALA A 8 -57.31 23.74 17.63
CA ALA A 8 -57.30 25.22 17.65
C ALA A 8 -56.02 25.76 18.33
N TYR A 9 -55.47 26.81 17.72
CA TYR A 9 -54.51 27.82 18.19
C TYR A 9 -55.03 28.52 19.48
N ASP A 10 -54.28 29.25 20.34
CA ASP A 10 -53.43 30.44 20.11
C ASP A 10 -52.63 30.86 21.39
N ASN A 11 -51.67 31.80 21.22
CA ASN A 11 -50.79 32.59 22.15
C ASN A 11 -51.56 33.43 23.23
N PRO A 12 -51.01 34.30 24.14
CA PRO A 12 -49.63 34.80 24.46
C PRO A 12 -49.29 35.09 25.98
N ASP A 13 -48.04 35.54 26.25
CA ASP A 13 -47.47 36.42 27.33
C ASP A 13 -47.83 36.32 28.84
N LEU A 14 -46.78 36.23 29.71
CA LEU A 14 -46.50 37.13 30.86
C LEU A 14 -45.15 36.82 31.60
N SER A 15 -44.46 37.90 31.99
CA SER A 15 -43.10 38.09 32.58
C SER A 15 -42.95 37.69 34.08
N ALA A 16 -41.84 37.84 34.86
CA ALA A 16 -40.72 38.81 34.91
C ALA A 16 -39.56 38.33 35.83
N THR A 17 -38.33 38.85 35.65
CA THR A 17 -37.58 39.71 36.63
C THR A 17 -36.08 39.84 36.28
N SER A 18 -35.58 41.08 36.32
CA SER A 18 -34.15 41.49 36.39
C SER A 18 -33.88 42.21 37.72
N PRO A 19 -32.62 42.24 38.19
CA PRO A 19 -31.83 43.50 38.26
C PRO A 19 -30.37 43.24 37.79
N GLY A 20 -29.53 44.16 37.33
CA GLY A 20 -29.24 45.56 37.70
C GLY A 20 -27.71 45.67 37.85
N GLU A 21 -27.11 46.71 37.26
CA GLU A 21 -25.67 46.92 36.92
C GLU A 21 -24.69 47.07 38.10
N GLU A 22 -23.42 46.64 37.94
CA GLU A 22 -22.23 47.28 38.53
C GLU A 22 -21.04 47.13 37.56
N SER A 23 -20.25 48.21 37.43
CA SER A 23 -19.25 48.45 36.39
C SER A 23 -17.84 48.50 36.98
N GLU A 24 -16.83 47.85 36.39
CA GLU A 24 -15.42 48.29 36.49
C GLU A 24 -14.59 47.89 35.24
N ALA A 25 -14.20 48.93 34.51
CA ALA A 25 -13.03 49.12 33.63
C ALA A 25 -12.27 47.91 33.04
N VAL A 26 -12.38 47.72 31.72
CA VAL A 26 -11.25 47.25 30.90
C VAL A 26 -11.08 48.18 29.69
N MET A 27 -9.99 48.94 29.76
CA MET A 27 -9.26 49.65 28.70
C MET A 27 -9.76 49.48 27.26
N SER A 28 -10.22 50.59 26.68
CA SER A 28 -10.40 50.80 25.25
C SER A 28 -9.06 50.65 24.51
N GLY A 29 -8.86 49.50 23.87
CA GLY A 29 -8.08 49.42 22.63
C GLY A 29 -9.09 49.40 21.49
N GLU A 30 -9.15 50.47 20.70
CA GLU A 30 -9.84 50.45 19.41
C GLU A 30 -9.17 49.37 18.54
N ASN A 31 -9.74 48.17 18.51
CA ASN A 31 -9.49 47.26 17.39
C ASN A 31 -10.29 47.83 16.22
N GLU A 32 -9.61 48.54 15.32
CA GLU A 32 -10.15 48.77 13.98
C GLU A 32 -10.60 47.41 13.43
N PRO A 33 -11.85 47.28 12.93
CA PRO A 33 -12.24 46.07 12.23
C PRO A 33 -11.34 45.92 11.00
N GLU A 34 -10.55 44.84 10.94
CA GLU A 34 -9.73 44.53 9.76
C GLU A 34 -10.63 44.56 8.51
N PRO A 35 -10.29 45.36 7.48
CA PRO A 35 -11.13 45.47 6.30
C PRO A 35 -11.20 44.11 5.59
N HIS A 36 -12.39 43.51 5.56
CA HIS A 36 -12.65 42.30 4.79
C HIS A 36 -12.79 42.68 3.31
N PRO A 37 -11.85 42.27 2.44
CA PRO A 37 -11.92 42.64 1.04
C PRO A 37 -13.15 42.04 0.37
N GLY A 38 -13.92 42.87 -0.32
CA GLY A 38 -15.08 42.45 -1.10
C GLY A 38 -16.43 42.44 -0.35
N VAL A 39 -16.47 42.75 0.95
CA VAL A 39 -17.75 42.94 1.66
C VAL A 39 -18.23 44.40 1.60
N ASP A 40 -17.30 45.36 1.55
CA ASP A 40 -17.62 46.81 1.51
C ASP A 40 -17.22 47.53 0.21
N GLY A 41 -17.39 46.88 -0.95
CA GLY A 41 -17.65 47.62 -2.20
C GLY A 41 -16.54 47.71 -3.25
N VAL A 42 -15.38 47.05 -3.09
CA VAL A 42 -14.41 46.92 -4.20
C VAL A 42 -14.06 45.44 -4.43
N PRO A 43 -14.44 44.86 -5.59
CA PRO A 43 -14.03 43.50 -5.95
C PRO A 43 -12.51 43.45 -6.16
N VAL A 44 -11.79 42.73 -5.31
CA VAL A 44 -10.36 42.46 -5.50
C VAL A 44 -10.21 41.39 -6.56
N ARG A 45 -9.48 41.69 -7.64
CA ARG A 45 -9.17 40.69 -8.67
C ARG A 45 -8.17 39.69 -8.09
N TRP A 46 -8.28 38.42 -8.48
CA TRP A 46 -7.50 37.33 -7.87
C TRP A 46 -5.96 37.48 -7.98
N TYR A 47 -5.46 38.34 -8.86
CA TYR A 47 -4.03 38.69 -8.99
C TYR A 47 -3.59 39.88 -8.13
N ASP A 48 -4.53 40.69 -7.64
CA ASP A 48 -4.25 41.88 -6.81
C ASP A 48 -4.38 41.58 -5.31
N ALA A 49 -4.74 40.34 -4.96
CA ALA A 49 -4.89 39.91 -3.57
C ALA A 49 -3.51 39.70 -2.91
N ASP A 50 -3.25 40.40 -1.80
CA ASP A 50 -2.02 40.27 -1.04
C ASP A 50 -1.90 38.84 -0.46
N ARG A 51 -0.91 38.09 -0.94
CA ARG A 51 -0.70 36.67 -0.59
C ARG A 51 -0.13 36.45 0.81
N THR A 52 0.25 37.51 1.50
CA THR A 52 0.74 37.44 2.88
C THR A 52 -0.39 37.37 3.90
N GLU A 53 -1.55 37.93 3.53
CA GLU A 53 -2.77 38.00 4.33
C GLU A 53 -3.40 36.62 4.62
N PRO A 54 -4.00 36.41 5.80
CA PRO A 54 -4.55 35.11 6.19
C PRO A 54 -5.75 34.68 5.33
N TYR A 55 -6.52 35.61 4.75
CA TYR A 55 -7.69 35.29 3.91
C TYR A 55 -7.32 34.85 2.48
N THR A 56 -6.11 35.17 2.00
CA THR A 56 -5.60 34.71 0.68
C THR A 56 -4.86 33.38 0.78
N ARG A 57 -4.55 32.93 1.99
CA ARG A 57 -4.10 31.56 2.23
C ARG A 57 -5.27 30.63 1.95
N ILE A 58 -5.22 29.99 0.78
CA ILE A 58 -6.03 28.82 0.50
C ILE A 58 -5.55 27.75 1.48
N THR A 59 -6.16 27.72 2.67
CA THR A 59 -6.17 26.50 3.44
C THR A 59 -6.92 25.50 2.57
N PRO A 60 -6.30 24.38 2.14
CA PRO A 60 -7.09 23.34 1.52
C PRO A 60 -8.24 23.06 2.47
N PHE A 61 -9.47 23.00 1.98
CA PHE A 61 -10.64 22.66 2.79
C PHE A 61 -10.28 21.40 3.61
N GLN A 62 -9.90 21.60 4.87
CA GLN A 62 -9.58 20.52 5.76
C GLN A 62 -10.93 20.06 6.25
N GLU A 63 -11.36 18.92 5.73
CA GLU A 63 -12.54 18.22 6.20
C GLU A 63 -12.47 18.15 7.73
N LYS A 64 -13.43 18.80 8.41
CA LYS A 64 -13.49 18.78 9.88
C LYS A 64 -13.60 17.32 10.32
N HIS A 65 -12.50 16.78 10.84
CA HIS A 65 -12.49 15.44 11.43
C HIS A 65 -13.56 15.34 12.52
N ASP A 66 -14.14 14.15 12.71
CA ASP A 66 -15.11 13.89 13.77
C ASP A 66 -14.43 14.17 15.13
N THR A 67 -14.79 15.29 15.76
CA THR A 67 -14.17 15.78 17.01
C THR A 67 -14.34 14.82 18.18
N THR A 68 -15.23 13.82 18.05
CA THR A 68 -15.45 12.79 19.07
C THR A 68 -14.29 11.81 19.21
N VAL A 69 -13.41 11.71 18.20
CA VAL A 69 -12.21 10.86 18.21
C VAL A 69 -10.91 11.66 18.22
N GLU A 70 -10.96 12.99 18.31
CA GLU A 70 -9.79 13.87 18.27
C GLU A 70 -8.74 13.53 19.35
N PHE A 71 -9.19 13.05 20.52
CA PHE A 71 -8.30 12.53 21.57
C PHE A 71 -7.40 11.38 21.10
N PHE A 72 -7.89 10.48 20.22
CA PHE A 72 -7.09 9.39 19.65
C PHE A 72 -5.99 9.90 18.71
N TYR A 73 -6.14 11.11 18.16
CA TYR A 73 -5.18 11.73 17.24
C TYR A 73 -4.23 12.71 17.93
N LYS A 74 -4.43 13.03 19.22
CA LYS A 74 -3.49 13.87 20.01
C LYS A 74 -2.38 12.98 20.58
N PRO A 75 -1.13 13.10 20.11
CA PRO A 75 -0.08 12.21 20.56
C PRO A 75 0.44 12.63 21.94
N LEU A 76 0.14 11.84 22.98
CA LEU A 76 0.76 11.97 24.30
C LEU A 76 2.15 11.31 24.30
N THR A 77 3.08 11.85 23.51
CA THR A 77 4.37 11.22 23.21
C THR A 77 5.23 10.98 24.45
N LEU A 78 5.33 11.98 25.34
CA LEU A 78 6.10 11.89 26.58
C LEU A 78 5.48 10.92 27.57
N THR A 79 4.14 10.90 27.68
CA THR A 79 3.43 9.95 28.55
C THR A 79 3.62 8.52 28.06
N ALA A 80 3.47 8.29 26.75
CA ALA A 80 3.68 6.98 26.15
C ALA A 80 5.13 6.50 26.31
N LEU A 81 6.12 7.41 26.18
CA LEU A 81 7.52 7.11 26.45
C LEU A 81 7.75 6.73 27.92
N ALA A 82 7.22 7.52 28.87
CA ALA A 82 7.37 7.25 30.29
C ALA A 82 6.73 5.89 30.68
N CYS A 83 5.49 5.64 30.24
CA CYS A 83 4.83 4.35 30.45
C CYS A 83 5.62 3.19 29.81
N GLY A 84 6.10 3.37 28.57
CA GLY A 84 6.91 2.37 27.87
C GLY A 84 8.20 2.04 28.61
N LEU A 85 8.92 3.05 29.10
CA LEU A 85 10.14 2.85 29.89
C LEU A 85 9.87 2.18 31.24
N VAL A 86 8.77 2.54 31.92
CA VAL A 86 8.36 1.89 33.18
C VAL A 86 8.02 0.42 32.94
N VAL A 87 7.26 0.10 31.90
CA VAL A 87 6.93 -1.30 31.54
C VAL A 87 8.19 -2.07 31.16
N LEU A 88 9.08 -1.48 30.37
CA LEU A 88 10.34 -2.10 30.00
C LEU A 88 11.23 -2.37 31.23
N ALA A 89 11.35 -1.39 32.13
CA ALA A 89 12.09 -1.54 33.38
C ALA A 89 11.45 -2.63 34.26
N TYR A 90 10.13 -2.66 34.39
CA TYR A 90 9.42 -3.70 35.14
C TYR A 90 9.73 -5.10 34.56
N VAL A 91 9.56 -5.29 33.25
CA VAL A 91 9.83 -6.59 32.60
C VAL A 91 11.30 -6.99 32.73
N ALA A 92 12.23 -6.04 32.60
CA ALA A 92 13.67 -6.31 32.68
C ALA A 92 14.17 -6.59 34.11
N MET A 93 13.51 -6.01 35.13
CA MET A 93 13.97 -6.06 36.53
C MET A 93 13.19 -7.02 37.42
N THR A 94 12.02 -7.51 36.99
CA THR A 94 11.21 -8.43 37.80
C THR A 94 11.64 -9.89 37.58
N GLN A 95 12.02 -10.58 38.66
CA GLN A 95 12.41 -11.99 38.60
C GLN A 95 11.24 -12.94 38.28
N ASP A 96 9.99 -12.54 38.55
CA ASP A 96 8.79 -13.33 38.24
C ASP A 96 8.60 -13.57 36.74
N VAL A 97 9.10 -12.66 35.89
CA VAL A 97 9.06 -12.79 34.42
C VAL A 97 10.36 -13.38 33.87
N LEU A 98 11.47 -13.20 34.59
CA LEU A 98 12.82 -13.55 34.18
C LEU A 98 13.53 -14.39 35.26
N GLU A 99 13.02 -15.57 35.57
CA GLU A 99 13.68 -16.54 36.47
C GLU A 99 15.16 -16.67 36.09
N GLU A 100 16.06 -16.48 37.05
CA GLU A 100 17.50 -16.65 36.86
C GLU A 100 17.83 -18.09 36.46
N GLY A 101 18.43 -18.27 35.28
CA GLY A 101 18.84 -19.58 34.75
C GLY A 101 18.07 -20.11 33.53
N ARG A 102 16.94 -19.49 33.12
CA ARG A 102 16.22 -19.82 31.87
C ARG A 102 16.71 -19.01 30.65
N ASP A 103 16.33 -19.44 29.45
CA ASP A 103 16.71 -18.78 28.19
C ASP A 103 15.98 -17.43 27.99
N LYS A 104 16.61 -16.34 28.44
CA LYS A 104 16.06 -14.96 28.43
C LYS A 104 16.11 -14.27 27.05
N ARG A 105 16.73 -14.90 26.04
CA ARG A 105 17.00 -14.27 24.74
C ARG A 105 15.72 -13.90 23.98
N ARG A 106 14.69 -14.77 24.02
CA ARG A 106 13.43 -14.56 23.30
C ARG A 106 12.64 -13.35 23.85
N VAL A 107 12.58 -13.21 25.17
CA VAL A 107 11.89 -12.08 25.83
C VAL A 107 12.56 -10.75 25.47
N GLY A 108 13.90 -10.70 25.48
CA GLY A 108 14.65 -9.51 25.06
C GLY A 108 14.37 -9.10 23.61
N ILE A 109 14.32 -10.07 22.69
CA ILE A 109 13.97 -9.80 21.27
C ILE A 109 12.54 -9.25 21.15
N TYR A 110 11.57 -9.86 21.83
CA TYR A 110 10.19 -9.37 21.80
C TYR A 110 10.05 -7.97 22.40
N ALA A 111 10.74 -7.67 23.49
CA ALA A 111 10.76 -6.35 24.10
C ALA A 111 11.38 -5.29 23.18
N ALA A 112 12.48 -5.63 22.48
CA ALA A 112 13.12 -4.75 21.51
C ALA A 112 12.21 -4.46 20.31
N ILE A 113 11.59 -5.49 19.73
CA ILE A 113 10.63 -5.35 18.61
C ILE A 113 9.44 -4.50 19.06
N ALA A 114 8.83 -4.81 20.20
CA ALA A 114 7.68 -4.06 20.71
C ALA A 114 8.03 -2.58 20.96
N SER A 115 9.18 -2.30 21.58
CA SER A 115 9.64 -0.93 21.82
C SER A 115 9.87 -0.16 20.51
N PHE A 116 10.45 -0.82 19.51
CA PHE A 116 10.64 -0.24 18.19
C PHE A 116 9.32 0.04 17.47
N LEU A 117 8.34 -0.87 17.55
CA LEU A 117 7.03 -0.67 16.95
C LEU A 117 6.24 0.45 17.63
N VAL A 118 6.35 0.59 18.96
CA VAL A 118 5.78 1.74 19.71
C VAL A 118 6.45 3.04 19.27
N PHE A 119 7.77 3.06 19.14
CA PHE A 119 8.48 4.22 18.59
C PHE A 119 8.00 4.57 17.18
N SER A 120 7.89 3.58 16.30
CA SER A 120 7.41 3.74 14.92
C SER A 120 5.99 4.30 14.89
N MET A 121 5.09 3.75 15.70
CA MET A 121 3.71 4.21 15.86
C MET A 121 3.63 5.71 16.22
N ILE A 122 4.51 6.18 17.11
CA ILE A 122 4.48 7.54 17.62
C ILE A 122 5.17 8.52 16.67
N GLN A 123 6.35 8.15 16.16
CA GLN A 123 7.28 9.08 15.51
C GLN A 123 7.26 9.05 13.98
N PHE A 124 6.77 7.97 13.36
CA PHE A 124 6.69 7.94 11.91
C PHE A 124 5.64 8.92 11.40
N ARG A 125 5.88 9.44 10.19
CA ARG A 125 4.97 10.39 9.55
C ARG A 125 3.73 9.66 9.05
N ASP A 126 2.62 10.39 8.94
CA ASP A 126 1.42 9.84 8.31
C ASP A 126 1.60 9.69 6.80
N GLY A 127 1.18 8.53 6.29
CA GLY A 127 1.08 8.27 4.86
C GLY A 127 -0.29 8.69 4.29
N PRO A 128 -0.60 8.30 3.04
CA PRO A 128 -1.87 8.65 2.41
C PRO A 128 -3.10 7.94 3.02
N PHE A 129 -2.90 6.95 3.90
CA PHE A 129 -3.97 6.17 4.50
C PHE A 129 -4.21 6.61 5.95
N ILE A 130 -5.44 7.05 6.23
CA ILE A 130 -5.86 7.54 7.55
C ILE A 130 -6.62 6.45 8.33
N ARG A 131 -7.32 5.54 7.63
CA ARG A 131 -8.16 4.49 8.23
C ARG A 131 -7.53 3.11 8.07
N PRO A 132 -7.68 2.18 9.05
CA PRO A 132 -8.55 2.28 10.23
C PRO A 132 -8.03 3.26 11.30
N HIS A 133 -6.72 3.50 11.35
CA HIS A 133 -6.09 4.57 12.12
C HIS A 133 -4.69 4.87 11.56
N PRO A 134 -4.15 6.10 11.63
CA PRO A 134 -2.80 6.38 11.11
C PRO A 134 -1.71 5.59 11.85
N ALA A 135 -1.88 5.38 13.16
CA ALA A 135 -1.00 4.53 13.98
C ALA A 135 -0.81 3.11 13.40
N PHE A 136 -1.88 2.52 12.84
CA PHE A 136 -1.81 1.20 12.23
C PHE A 136 -0.83 1.19 11.04
N TRP A 137 -0.94 2.18 10.14
CA TRP A 137 -0.05 2.27 8.97
C TRP A 137 1.38 2.60 9.34
N ARG A 138 1.60 3.41 10.39
CA ARG A 138 2.93 3.64 10.95
C ARG A 138 3.56 2.36 11.53
N ILE A 139 2.75 1.52 12.20
CA ILE A 139 3.21 0.19 12.66
C ILE A 139 3.53 -0.71 11.46
N VAL A 140 2.69 -0.76 10.43
CA VAL A 140 2.97 -1.52 9.19
C VAL A 140 4.30 -1.08 8.56
N LEU A 141 4.57 0.23 8.51
CA LEU A 141 5.87 0.75 8.06
C LEU A 141 7.02 0.32 8.98
N GLY A 142 6.81 0.34 10.30
CA GLY A 142 7.77 -0.14 11.30
C GLY A 142 8.10 -1.62 11.15
N VAL A 143 7.08 -2.47 10.95
CA VAL A 143 7.27 -3.90 10.67
C VAL A 143 8.07 -4.08 9.38
N ASN A 144 7.80 -3.29 8.34
CA ASN A 144 8.59 -3.33 7.11
C ASN A 144 10.05 -2.95 7.33
N LEU A 145 10.32 -1.95 8.17
CA LEU A 145 11.69 -1.56 8.47
C LEU A 145 12.42 -2.65 9.28
N LEU A 146 11.74 -3.31 10.24
CA LEU A 146 12.31 -4.46 10.94
C LEU A 146 12.60 -5.63 9.99
N TYR A 147 11.69 -5.91 9.07
CA TYR A 147 11.87 -6.94 8.06
C TYR A 147 13.06 -6.62 7.15
N GLU A 148 13.17 -5.37 6.69
CA GLU A 148 14.31 -4.90 5.90
C GLU A 148 15.63 -5.05 6.65
N LEU A 149 15.70 -4.63 7.92
CA LEU A 149 16.90 -4.79 8.73
C LEU A 149 17.27 -6.28 8.92
N GLY A 150 16.28 -7.15 9.07
CA GLY A 150 16.46 -8.60 9.10
C GLY A 150 17.00 -9.16 7.79
N LEU A 151 16.47 -8.71 6.64
CA LEU A 151 16.97 -9.08 5.32
C LEU A 151 18.39 -8.60 5.07
N VAL A 152 18.71 -7.36 5.43
CA VAL A 152 20.07 -6.82 5.35
C VAL A 152 21.02 -7.67 6.19
N PHE A 153 20.62 -8.04 7.40
CA PHE A 153 21.40 -8.96 8.23
C PHE A 153 21.60 -10.33 7.55
N LEU A 154 20.53 -10.93 7.02
CA LEU A 154 20.59 -12.22 6.31
C LEU A 154 21.44 -12.15 5.03
N LEU A 155 21.47 -11.00 4.35
CA LEU A 155 22.29 -10.78 3.17
C LEU A 155 23.78 -10.96 3.45
N PHE A 156 24.24 -10.75 4.69
CA PHE A 156 25.62 -11.03 5.09
C PHE A 156 25.87 -12.49 5.47
N GLN A 157 24.83 -13.27 5.76
CA GLN A 157 24.95 -14.70 6.11
C GLN A 157 25.09 -15.61 4.88
N ASP A 158 25.76 -16.74 5.03
CA ASP A 158 25.72 -17.83 4.07
C ASP A 158 24.42 -18.63 4.18
N LEU A 159 24.08 -19.38 3.14
CA LEU A 159 22.81 -20.12 3.06
C LEU A 159 22.68 -21.19 4.16
N ALA A 160 23.78 -21.87 4.52
CA ALA A 160 23.75 -22.93 5.54
C ALA A 160 23.50 -22.33 6.92
N THR A 161 24.21 -21.24 7.27
CA THR A 161 23.94 -20.49 8.50
C THR A 161 22.52 -19.93 8.51
N ALA A 162 22.04 -19.34 7.42
CA ALA A 162 20.67 -18.82 7.34
C ALA A 162 19.62 -19.91 7.62
N ARG A 163 19.77 -21.11 7.04
CA ARG A 163 18.91 -22.28 7.33
C ARG A 163 18.96 -22.68 8.80
N GLN A 164 20.14 -22.71 9.42
CA GLN A 164 20.26 -22.96 10.85
C GLN A 164 19.58 -21.88 11.68
N MET A 165 19.69 -20.61 11.29
CA MET A 165 19.04 -19.50 11.99
C MET A 165 17.51 -19.58 11.92
N MET A 166 16.94 -20.12 10.84
CA MET A 166 15.49 -20.35 10.76
C MET A 166 14.98 -21.31 11.85
N THR A 167 15.84 -22.19 12.40
CA THR A 167 15.47 -23.08 13.51
C THR A 167 15.16 -22.34 14.82
N TYR A 168 15.63 -21.09 14.96
CA TYR A 168 15.27 -20.24 16.10
C TYR A 168 13.83 -19.72 16.01
N ILE A 169 13.27 -19.65 14.79
CA ILE A 169 11.89 -19.25 14.54
C ILE A 169 10.98 -20.45 14.72
N ASP A 170 11.27 -21.56 14.03
CA ASP A 170 10.58 -22.84 14.18
C ASP A 170 11.60 -23.99 14.25
N PRO A 171 11.67 -24.73 15.37
CA PRO A 171 12.57 -25.87 15.53
C PRO A 171 12.44 -26.98 14.48
N ASN A 172 11.33 -27.04 13.74
CA ASN A 172 11.10 -28.04 12.70
C ASN A 172 11.79 -27.71 11.36
N LEU A 173 12.25 -26.46 11.17
CA LEU A 173 12.96 -26.01 9.98
C LEU A 173 14.39 -26.55 9.91
N GLY A 174 15.09 -26.26 8.81
CA GLY A 174 16.49 -26.68 8.62
C GLY A 174 16.64 -28.10 8.08
N LYS A 175 15.55 -28.69 7.57
CA LYS A 175 15.55 -30.02 6.92
C LYS A 175 15.15 -29.86 5.45
N PRO A 176 15.80 -30.57 4.51
CA PRO A 176 15.42 -30.52 3.11
C PRO A 176 14.00 -31.07 2.91
N LEU A 177 13.22 -30.39 2.08
CA LEU A 177 11.87 -30.81 1.71
C LEU A 177 11.90 -31.66 0.44
N PRO A 178 10.99 -32.65 0.30
CA PRO A 178 10.84 -33.36 -0.96
C PRO A 178 10.36 -32.39 -2.05
N GLU A 179 10.97 -32.45 -3.22
CA GLU A 179 10.51 -31.72 -4.40
C GLU A 179 9.15 -32.28 -4.83
N LYS A 180 8.18 -31.39 -5.08
CA LYS A 180 6.85 -31.76 -5.57
C LYS A 180 6.66 -31.12 -6.94
N SER A 181 6.34 -31.93 -7.94
CA SER A 181 5.82 -31.49 -9.23
C SER A 181 4.33 -31.76 -9.28
N TYR A 182 3.55 -30.86 -9.88
CA TYR A 182 2.11 -31.03 -10.08
C TYR A 182 1.77 -31.45 -11.52
N ALA A 183 2.78 -31.60 -12.38
CA ALA A 183 2.64 -31.96 -13.79
C ALA A 183 2.84 -33.46 -14.08
N ASP A 184 2.76 -34.33 -13.07
CA ASP A 184 3.01 -35.77 -13.23
C ASP A 184 1.97 -36.49 -14.11
N ASP A 185 0.68 -36.11 -14.01
CA ASP A 185 -0.41 -36.61 -14.86
C ASP A 185 -1.37 -35.48 -15.27
N CYS A 186 -1.21 -35.00 -16.49
CA CYS A 186 -2.04 -33.92 -17.06
C CYS A 186 -3.26 -34.41 -17.85
N SER A 187 -3.66 -35.67 -17.71
CA SER A 187 -4.88 -36.17 -18.35
C SER A 187 -6.13 -35.49 -17.76
N LEU A 188 -7.04 -35.07 -18.64
CA LEU A 188 -8.29 -34.40 -18.28
C LEU A 188 -9.33 -35.41 -17.78
N THR A 189 -9.06 -36.01 -16.62
CA THR A 189 -10.00 -36.87 -15.90
C THR A 189 -10.70 -36.09 -14.78
N ALA A 190 -11.94 -36.48 -14.44
CA ALA A 190 -12.68 -35.83 -13.35
C ALA A 190 -11.93 -35.89 -12.01
N LYS A 191 -11.16 -36.95 -11.78
CA LYS A 191 -10.32 -37.12 -10.58
C LYS A 191 -9.17 -36.11 -10.55
N ASN A 192 -8.44 -35.95 -11.65
CA ASN A 192 -7.32 -35.01 -11.72
C ASN A 192 -7.80 -33.57 -11.60
N LEU A 193 -8.93 -33.24 -12.25
CA LEU A 193 -9.53 -31.91 -12.12
C LEU A 193 -10.00 -31.63 -10.68
N TRP A 194 -10.63 -32.60 -10.01
CA TRP A 194 -11.04 -32.44 -8.62
C TRP A 194 -9.87 -32.28 -7.67
N ASN A 195 -8.76 -33.00 -7.92
CA ASN A 195 -7.54 -32.89 -7.12
C ASN A 195 -6.82 -31.56 -7.32
N ALA A 196 -6.93 -30.94 -8.51
CA ALA A 196 -6.36 -29.62 -8.78
C ALA A 196 -7.19 -28.46 -8.20
N ILE A 197 -8.48 -28.66 -7.96
CA ILE A 197 -9.33 -27.69 -7.25
C ILE A 197 -9.06 -27.81 -5.74
N ASP A 198 -7.98 -27.19 -5.29
CA ASP A 198 -7.52 -27.26 -3.90
C ASP A 198 -7.32 -25.87 -3.26
N ILE A 199 -6.49 -25.82 -2.21
CA ILE A 199 -6.18 -24.57 -1.51
C ILE A 199 -5.47 -23.54 -2.41
N PHE A 200 -4.75 -23.98 -3.45
CA PHE A 200 -4.07 -23.09 -4.39
C PHE A 200 -5.06 -22.32 -5.26
N CYS A 201 -6.18 -22.92 -5.67
CA CYS A 201 -7.27 -22.19 -6.33
C CYS A 201 -7.79 -21.02 -5.47
N LEU A 202 -7.98 -21.26 -4.17
CA LEU A 202 -8.40 -20.21 -3.25
C LEU A 202 -7.29 -19.16 -3.05
N ALA A 203 -6.03 -19.59 -2.95
CA ALA A 203 -4.89 -18.70 -2.82
C ALA A 203 -4.73 -17.80 -4.05
N HIS A 204 -4.91 -18.33 -5.27
CA HIS A 204 -4.93 -17.57 -6.51
C HIS A 204 -6.07 -16.55 -6.51
N ALA A 205 -7.31 -16.98 -6.28
CA ALA A 205 -8.46 -16.07 -6.26
C ALA A 205 -8.30 -14.95 -5.22
N LEU A 206 -7.85 -15.26 -3.99
CA LEU A 206 -7.61 -14.27 -2.94
C LEU A 206 -6.41 -13.37 -3.24
N GLY A 207 -5.34 -13.92 -3.81
CA GLY A 207 -4.16 -13.17 -4.22
C GLY A 207 -4.52 -12.13 -5.30
N TRP A 208 -5.28 -12.53 -6.32
CA TRP A 208 -5.74 -11.65 -7.39
C TRP A 208 -6.76 -10.62 -6.94
N PHE A 209 -7.62 -10.98 -5.98
CA PHE A 209 -8.43 -10.01 -5.27
C PHE A 209 -7.57 -8.94 -4.59
N GLY A 210 -6.53 -9.34 -3.84
CA GLY A 210 -5.61 -8.42 -3.17
C GLY A 210 -4.85 -7.52 -4.15
N LYS A 211 -4.34 -8.09 -5.25
CA LYS A 211 -3.67 -7.35 -6.33
C LYS A 211 -4.56 -6.29 -6.95
N ALA A 212 -5.82 -6.64 -7.24
CA ALA A 212 -6.80 -5.69 -7.74
C ALA A 212 -7.05 -4.54 -6.76
N MET A 213 -7.10 -4.81 -5.44
CA MET A 213 -7.23 -3.78 -4.41
C MET A 213 -6.03 -2.83 -4.33
N ILE A 214 -4.83 -3.31 -4.63
CA ILE A 214 -3.60 -2.50 -4.66
C ILE A 214 -3.51 -1.67 -5.94
N LEU A 215 -3.62 -2.31 -7.12
CA LEU A 215 -3.38 -1.68 -8.42
C LEU A 215 -4.57 -0.87 -8.94
N ARG A 216 -5.79 -1.23 -8.52
CA ARG A 216 -7.06 -0.58 -8.86
C ARG A 216 -7.29 -0.38 -10.36
N ASP A 217 -6.70 -1.26 -11.17
CA ASP A 217 -6.79 -1.23 -12.63
C ASP A 217 -6.93 -2.66 -13.16
N TYR A 218 -8.00 -2.89 -13.91
CA TYR A 218 -8.35 -4.22 -14.43
C TYR A 218 -7.34 -4.72 -15.46
N TRP A 219 -6.84 -3.83 -16.33
CA TRP A 219 -5.89 -4.20 -17.38
C TRP A 219 -4.52 -4.54 -16.81
N PHE A 220 -4.09 -3.84 -15.76
CA PHE A 220 -2.81 -4.14 -15.11
C PHE A 220 -2.85 -5.50 -14.43
N CYS A 221 -3.96 -5.84 -13.78
CA CYS A 221 -4.14 -7.16 -13.20
C CYS A 221 -4.10 -8.26 -14.26
N TRP A 222 -4.74 -8.06 -15.42
CA TRP A 222 -4.65 -9.02 -16.53
C TRP A 222 -3.24 -9.19 -17.09
N ILE A 223 -2.53 -8.08 -17.30
CA ILE A 223 -1.14 -8.13 -17.78
C ILE A 223 -0.26 -8.88 -16.78
N LEU A 224 -0.38 -8.59 -15.47
CA LEU A 224 0.35 -9.31 -14.44
C LEU A 224 -0.05 -10.78 -14.37
N SER A 225 -1.33 -11.12 -14.57
CA SER A 225 -1.82 -12.50 -14.51
C SER A 225 -1.13 -13.36 -15.55
N ILE A 226 -1.14 -12.88 -16.80
CA ILE A 226 -0.45 -13.57 -17.88
C ILE A 226 1.07 -13.55 -17.67
N ALA A 227 1.64 -12.43 -17.20
CA ALA A 227 3.08 -12.33 -16.97
C ALA A 227 3.58 -13.27 -15.86
N PHE A 228 2.77 -13.51 -14.83
CA PHE A 228 3.08 -14.44 -13.75
C PHE A 228 3.12 -15.88 -14.24
N GLU A 229 2.10 -16.35 -14.98
CA GLU A 229 2.13 -17.69 -15.60
C GLU A 229 3.33 -17.88 -16.53
N LEU A 230 3.65 -16.86 -17.34
CA LEU A 230 4.82 -16.91 -18.21
C LEU A 230 6.11 -16.99 -17.40
N ALA A 231 6.16 -16.34 -16.23
CA ALA A 231 7.30 -16.44 -15.32
C ALA A 231 7.40 -17.87 -14.75
N GLU A 232 6.31 -18.48 -14.31
CA GLU A 232 6.31 -19.86 -13.82
C GLU A 232 6.76 -20.86 -14.89
N TYR A 233 6.19 -20.80 -16.09
CA TYR A 233 6.67 -21.61 -17.23
C TYR A 233 8.16 -21.41 -17.51
N SER A 234 8.64 -20.17 -17.37
CA SER A 234 10.03 -19.85 -17.61
C SER A 234 10.97 -20.37 -16.53
N LEU A 235 10.48 -20.51 -15.29
CA LEU A 235 11.28 -20.84 -14.10
C LEU A 235 11.07 -22.26 -13.57
N GLN A 236 10.16 -23.05 -14.15
CA GLN A 236 9.93 -24.46 -13.79
C GLN A 236 11.17 -25.35 -13.86
N HIS A 237 12.17 -24.99 -14.69
CA HIS A 237 13.46 -25.69 -14.75
C HIS A 237 14.35 -25.46 -13.52
N GLN A 238 14.08 -24.40 -12.74
CA GLN A 238 14.76 -24.11 -11.47
C GLN A 238 13.94 -24.58 -10.28
N LEU A 239 12.62 -24.40 -10.34
CA LEU A 239 11.70 -24.74 -9.26
C LEU A 239 10.66 -25.74 -9.77
N PRO A 240 10.77 -27.04 -9.41
CA PRO A 240 9.82 -28.08 -9.82
C PRO A 240 8.37 -27.79 -9.40
N ASN A 241 8.18 -26.99 -8.34
CA ASN A 241 6.87 -26.53 -7.89
C ASN A 241 6.10 -25.72 -8.95
N PHE A 242 6.78 -25.08 -9.91
CA PHE A 242 6.14 -24.34 -11.02
C PHE A 242 5.81 -25.24 -12.22
N ALA A 243 6.14 -26.52 -12.16
CA ALA A 243 5.74 -27.47 -13.19
C ALA A 243 4.31 -27.94 -12.91
N GLU A 244 3.35 -27.26 -13.54
CA GLU A 244 1.93 -27.56 -13.49
C GLU A 244 1.39 -27.89 -14.89
N CYS A 245 0.17 -28.42 -14.96
CA CYS A 245 -0.42 -28.82 -16.23
C CYS A 245 -0.81 -27.60 -17.08
N TRP A 246 -0.80 -27.74 -18.41
CA TRP A 246 -1.13 -26.62 -19.30
C TRP A 246 -2.53 -26.03 -19.06
N TRP A 247 -3.49 -26.88 -18.69
CA TRP A 247 -4.86 -26.48 -18.39
C TRP A 247 -4.97 -25.86 -16.99
N ASP A 248 -4.03 -26.16 -16.09
CA ASP A 248 -3.96 -25.57 -14.75
C ASP A 248 -3.60 -24.08 -14.90
N HIS A 249 -2.41 -23.81 -15.43
CA HIS A 249 -1.92 -22.46 -15.77
C HIS A 249 -2.94 -21.60 -16.52
N TRP A 250 -3.42 -22.07 -17.68
CA TRP A 250 -4.21 -21.20 -18.56
C TRP A 250 -5.70 -21.20 -18.23
N VAL A 251 -6.28 -22.33 -17.86
CA VAL A 251 -7.73 -22.42 -17.64
C VAL A 251 -8.05 -22.19 -16.17
N LEU A 252 -7.43 -22.95 -15.26
CA LEU A 252 -7.76 -22.88 -13.84
C LEU A 252 -7.22 -21.59 -13.21
N ASP A 253 -5.95 -21.26 -13.42
CA ASP A 253 -5.36 -20.07 -12.83
C ASP A 253 -5.77 -18.80 -13.58
N VAL A 254 -5.34 -18.60 -14.83
CA VAL A 254 -5.60 -17.33 -15.54
C VAL A 254 -7.09 -17.05 -15.74
N LEU A 255 -7.82 -17.98 -16.35
CA LEU A 255 -9.19 -17.73 -16.80
C LEU A 255 -10.24 -17.87 -15.70
N LEU A 256 -10.01 -18.71 -14.69
CA LEU A 256 -10.97 -18.92 -13.59
C LEU A 256 -10.54 -18.18 -12.32
N CYS A 257 -9.50 -18.63 -11.63
CA CYS A 257 -9.13 -18.13 -10.30
C CYS A 257 -8.64 -16.68 -10.33
N ASN A 258 -7.69 -16.35 -11.21
CA ASN A 258 -7.09 -15.03 -11.34
C ASN A 258 -8.12 -14.02 -11.85
N TRP A 259 -8.91 -14.40 -12.85
CA TRP A 259 -10.01 -13.59 -13.36
C TRP A 259 -11.09 -13.35 -12.31
N LEU A 260 -11.54 -14.38 -11.58
CA LEU A 260 -12.55 -14.26 -10.53
C LEU A 260 -12.08 -13.33 -9.42
N GLY A 261 -10.86 -13.53 -8.92
CA GLY A 261 -10.26 -12.67 -7.91
C GLY A 261 -10.18 -11.21 -8.38
N THR A 262 -9.68 -11.00 -9.59
CA THR A 262 -9.58 -9.67 -10.20
C THR A 262 -10.97 -9.03 -10.37
N TYR A 263 -11.95 -9.77 -10.87
CA TYR A 263 -13.32 -9.29 -11.07
C TYR A 263 -13.96 -8.85 -9.75
N VAL A 264 -13.90 -9.70 -8.73
CA VAL A 264 -14.44 -9.38 -7.39
C VAL A 264 -13.69 -8.18 -6.78
N GLY A 265 -12.36 -8.15 -6.88
CA GLY A 265 -11.54 -7.04 -6.38
C GLY A 265 -11.88 -5.71 -7.05
N MET A 266 -12.07 -5.71 -8.37
CA MET A 266 -12.49 -4.51 -9.09
C MET A 266 -13.92 -4.08 -8.75
N LYS A 267 -14.85 -5.03 -8.50
CA LYS A 267 -16.19 -4.69 -8.01
C LYS A 267 -16.16 -4.06 -6.62
N VAL A 268 -15.29 -4.53 -5.74
CA VAL A 268 -15.07 -3.90 -4.42
C VAL A 268 -14.45 -2.51 -4.59
N CYS A 269 -13.49 -2.33 -5.51
CA CYS A 269 -12.93 -1.01 -5.82
C CYS A 269 -14.00 -0.02 -6.30
N GLN A 270 -14.87 -0.45 -7.23
CA GLN A 270 -16.00 0.35 -7.72
C GLN A 270 -16.99 0.70 -6.60
N TYR A 271 -17.27 -0.25 -5.71
CA TYR A 271 -18.12 -0.02 -4.55
C TYR A 271 -17.55 1.06 -3.62
N PHE A 272 -16.23 1.06 -3.37
CA PHE A 272 -15.59 2.07 -2.52
C PHE A 272 -15.44 3.43 -3.21
N GLU A 273 -15.28 3.48 -4.53
CA GLU A 273 -15.22 4.74 -5.30
C GLU A 273 -16.53 5.53 -5.23
N VAL A 274 -17.67 4.85 -5.23
CA VAL A 274 -19.01 5.48 -5.24
C VAL A 274 -19.58 5.67 -3.83
N LYS A 275 -18.76 5.51 -2.78
CA LYS A 275 -19.24 5.58 -1.40
C LYS A 275 -19.69 7.00 -1.03
N PRO A 276 -20.95 7.21 -0.59
CA PRO A 276 -21.45 8.53 -0.25
C PRO A 276 -20.80 9.08 1.03
N TYR A 277 -20.54 10.39 1.05
CA TYR A 277 -20.03 11.10 2.22
C TYR A 277 -21.08 11.18 3.33
N GLU A 278 -20.73 10.75 4.54
CA GLU A 278 -21.58 10.89 5.73
C GLU A 278 -21.09 12.07 6.61
N TRP A 279 -21.80 13.20 6.54
CA TRP A 279 -21.44 14.45 7.24
C TRP A 279 -21.79 14.48 8.74
N ARG A 280 -22.59 13.54 9.23
CA ARG A 280 -23.00 13.51 10.66
C ARG A 280 -21.84 12.99 11.50
N GLY A 281 -21.74 13.37 12.78
CA GLY A 281 -20.78 12.80 13.75
C GLY A 281 -21.29 11.51 14.44
N LEU A 282 -20.40 10.72 15.08
CA LEU A 282 -20.79 9.54 15.89
C LEU A 282 -21.84 9.90 16.95
N ARG A 283 -21.67 11.06 17.59
CA ARG A 283 -22.57 11.60 18.62
C ARG A 283 -23.94 12.04 18.08
N GLN A 284 -24.00 12.42 16.80
CA GLN A 284 -25.24 12.82 16.12
C GLN A 284 -26.01 11.60 15.55
N THR A 285 -25.39 10.42 15.53
CA THR A 285 -26.01 9.19 15.03
C THR A 285 -26.91 8.56 16.09
N ARG A 286 -28.22 8.53 15.84
CA ARG A 286 -29.21 7.90 16.74
C ARG A 286 -29.35 6.39 16.44
N GLY A 287 -29.43 5.57 17.50
CA GLY A 287 -29.66 4.13 17.43
C GLY A 287 -28.38 3.27 17.47
N ILE A 288 -28.43 2.15 18.21
CA ILE A 288 -27.29 1.24 18.42
C ILE A 288 -26.85 0.59 17.10
N LYS A 289 -27.80 0.16 16.25
CA LYS A 289 -27.51 -0.42 14.92
C LYS A 289 -26.77 0.57 14.01
N SER A 290 -27.20 1.83 13.99
CA SER A 290 -26.57 2.90 13.20
C SER A 290 -25.16 3.23 13.72
N LYS A 291 -24.98 3.24 15.05
CA LYS A 291 -23.65 3.40 15.67
C LYS A 291 -22.73 2.22 15.35
N ALA A 292 -23.22 0.99 15.42
CA ALA A 292 -22.45 -0.21 15.07
C ALA A 292 -22.06 -0.22 13.58
N LYS A 293 -23.00 0.08 12.68
CA LYS A 293 -22.72 0.24 11.24
C LYS A 293 -21.64 1.30 11.01
N ARG A 294 -21.68 2.40 11.75
CA ARG A 294 -20.69 3.46 11.66
C ARG A 294 -19.31 3.04 12.15
N VAL A 295 -19.21 2.34 13.28
CA VAL A 295 -17.95 1.76 13.76
C VAL A 295 -17.39 0.79 12.72
N LEU A 296 -18.22 -0.08 12.16
CA LEU A 296 -17.81 -0.98 11.08
C LEU A 296 -17.34 -0.21 9.83
N SER A 297 -17.99 0.91 9.50
CA SER A 297 -17.58 1.77 8.38
C SER A 297 -16.24 2.49 8.60
N GLN A 298 -15.72 2.57 9.83
CA GLN A 298 -14.38 3.12 10.08
C GLN A 298 -13.26 2.22 9.55
N PHE A 299 -13.53 0.91 9.38
CA PHE A 299 -12.60 -0.02 8.76
C PHE A 299 -12.60 0.07 7.23
N SER A 300 -13.55 0.80 6.64
CA SER A 300 -13.53 1.08 5.21
C SER A 300 -12.68 2.33 4.90
N PRO A 301 -12.08 2.41 3.70
CA PRO A 301 -11.24 3.54 3.30
C PRO A 301 -11.94 4.90 3.46
N HIS A 302 -11.15 5.92 3.80
CA HIS A 302 -11.64 7.30 3.89
C HIS A 302 -11.89 7.90 2.51
N ASP A 303 -10.89 7.78 1.64
CA ASP A 303 -10.95 8.14 0.23
C ASP A 303 -10.48 6.92 -0.58
N PHE A 304 -11.19 6.61 -1.66
CA PHE A 304 -10.86 5.50 -2.53
C PHE A 304 -10.94 5.95 -3.99
N THR A 305 -9.79 6.42 -4.49
CA THR A 305 -9.65 6.88 -5.87
C THR A 305 -9.28 5.73 -6.80
N ALA A 306 -9.92 5.70 -7.97
CA ALA A 306 -9.49 4.89 -9.10
C ALA A 306 -8.14 5.40 -9.64
N PHE A 307 -7.27 4.48 -10.04
CA PHE A 307 -5.96 4.82 -10.59
C PHE A 307 -6.04 4.85 -12.11
N LYS A 308 -5.69 6.01 -12.70
CA LYS A 308 -5.56 6.17 -14.15
C LYS A 308 -4.09 6.30 -14.49
N TRP A 309 -3.44 5.16 -14.73
CA TRP A 309 -1.98 5.09 -14.88
C TRP A 309 -1.43 5.75 -16.15
N GLY A 310 -2.28 6.03 -17.15
CA GLY A 310 -1.84 6.68 -18.39
C GLY A 310 -0.81 5.82 -19.14
N THR A 311 -1.14 4.57 -19.44
CA THR A 311 -0.23 3.67 -20.15
C THR A 311 0.26 4.30 -21.45
N ALA A 312 1.58 4.46 -21.54
CA ALA A 312 2.22 4.98 -22.73
C ALA A 312 1.69 6.37 -23.20
N THR A 313 1.24 7.22 -22.28
CA THR A 313 0.95 8.64 -22.60
C THR A 313 2.25 9.39 -22.89
N ASP A 314 3.24 9.19 -22.02
CA ASP A 314 4.59 9.71 -22.13
C ASP A 314 5.62 8.62 -21.80
N PHE A 315 6.88 8.85 -22.19
CA PHE A 315 7.96 7.89 -21.95
C PHE A 315 8.15 7.61 -20.44
N LEU A 316 8.01 8.62 -19.58
CA LEU A 316 8.13 8.46 -18.14
C LEU A 316 7.03 7.53 -17.59
N HIS A 317 5.77 7.77 -17.94
CA HIS A 317 4.65 6.90 -17.54
C HIS A 317 4.85 5.46 -18.05
N TYR A 318 5.30 5.28 -19.29
CA TYR A 318 5.62 3.96 -19.81
C TYR A 318 6.67 3.23 -18.95
N VAL A 319 7.82 3.88 -18.69
CA VAL A 319 8.89 3.29 -17.88
C VAL A 319 8.43 3.02 -16.44
N SER A 320 7.68 3.94 -15.84
CA SER A 320 7.14 3.77 -14.49
C SER A 320 6.18 2.60 -14.39
N VAL A 321 5.30 2.40 -15.39
CA VAL A 321 4.39 1.25 -15.43
C VAL A 321 5.18 -0.05 -15.61
N VAL A 322 6.14 -0.10 -16.53
CA VAL A 322 6.98 -1.29 -16.72
C VAL A 322 7.74 -1.64 -15.44
N LEU A 323 8.31 -0.64 -14.76
CA LEU A 323 9.01 -0.84 -13.49
C LEU A 323 8.06 -1.31 -12.38
N LEU A 324 6.86 -0.73 -12.28
CA LEU A 324 5.83 -1.16 -11.32
C LEU A 324 5.48 -2.63 -11.53
N LEU A 325 5.21 -3.04 -12.78
CA LEU A 325 4.87 -4.42 -13.12
C LEU A 325 6.03 -5.38 -12.81
N ALA A 326 7.27 -4.98 -13.12
CA ALA A 326 8.46 -5.78 -12.83
C ALA A 326 8.70 -5.95 -11.32
N VAL A 327 8.50 -4.89 -10.52
CA VAL A 327 8.62 -4.94 -9.06
C VAL A 327 7.53 -5.81 -8.44
N PHE A 328 6.29 -5.76 -8.95
CA PHE A 328 5.22 -6.67 -8.54
C PHE A 328 5.58 -8.12 -8.83
N LEU A 329 6.02 -8.41 -10.05
CA LEU A 329 6.42 -9.76 -10.44
C LEU A 329 7.57 -10.29 -9.57
N ALA A 330 8.56 -9.44 -9.27
CA ALA A 330 9.62 -9.78 -8.33
C ALA A 330 9.09 -10.06 -6.92
N ALA A 331 8.22 -9.20 -6.38
CA ALA A 331 7.62 -9.38 -5.06
C ALA A 331 6.85 -10.71 -4.94
N GLU A 332 6.28 -11.20 -6.05
CA GLU A 332 5.53 -12.45 -6.13
C GLU A 332 6.42 -13.68 -6.33
N LEU A 333 7.51 -13.56 -7.09
CA LEU A 333 8.47 -14.67 -7.28
C LEU A 333 9.37 -14.88 -6.07
N ASN A 334 9.75 -13.80 -5.38
CA ASN A 334 10.61 -13.85 -4.19
C ASN A 334 10.22 -14.90 -3.14
N PRO A 335 8.94 -15.02 -2.70
CA PRO A 335 8.55 -16.01 -1.70
C PRO A 335 8.76 -17.46 -2.18
N PHE A 336 8.62 -17.75 -3.48
CA PHE A 336 8.87 -19.09 -4.02
C PHE A 336 10.35 -19.47 -3.95
N TYR A 337 11.25 -18.54 -4.27
CA TYR A 337 12.67 -18.76 -4.10
C TYR A 337 13.08 -18.81 -2.63
N LEU A 338 12.62 -17.88 -1.79
CA LEU A 338 12.96 -17.85 -0.38
C LEU A 338 12.51 -19.12 0.34
N LYS A 339 11.28 -19.60 0.08
CA LYS A 339 10.81 -20.87 0.66
C LYS A 339 11.67 -22.05 0.20
N SER A 340 12.05 -22.10 -1.09
CA SER A 340 12.87 -23.18 -1.64
C SER A 340 14.28 -23.18 -1.05
N LEU A 341 14.91 -22.00 -0.98
CA LEU A 341 16.26 -21.84 -0.46
C LEU A 341 16.33 -22.13 1.04
N LEU A 342 15.35 -21.66 1.82
CA LEU A 342 15.32 -21.82 3.28
C LEU A 342 14.63 -23.11 3.76
N TRP A 343 14.18 -23.96 2.83
CA TRP A 343 13.44 -25.19 3.12
C TRP A 343 12.18 -24.96 3.98
N MET A 344 11.32 -24.03 3.53
CA MET A 344 10.00 -23.80 4.10
C MET A 344 8.91 -24.37 3.19
N GLU A 345 7.91 -25.00 3.80
CA GLU A 345 6.73 -25.49 3.07
C GLU A 345 5.85 -24.31 2.61
N PRO A 346 5.09 -24.43 1.51
CA PRO A 346 4.25 -23.34 1.00
C PRO A 346 3.19 -22.85 1.99
N ASP A 347 2.66 -23.74 2.82
CA ASP A 347 1.65 -23.49 3.85
C ASP A 347 2.27 -23.06 5.19
N HIS A 348 3.59 -22.97 5.28
CA HIS A 348 4.26 -22.54 6.49
C HIS A 348 3.85 -21.10 6.87
N PRO A 349 3.52 -20.81 8.15
CA PRO A 349 2.99 -19.51 8.57
C PRO A 349 3.87 -18.32 8.18
N VAL A 350 5.20 -18.46 8.16
CA VAL A 350 6.12 -17.39 7.74
C VAL A 350 5.88 -16.96 6.28
N VAL A 351 5.61 -17.93 5.39
CA VAL A 351 5.34 -17.65 3.97
C VAL A 351 4.00 -16.92 3.83
N ILE A 352 2.96 -17.44 4.49
CA ILE A 352 1.61 -16.83 4.48
C ILE A 352 1.63 -15.43 5.09
N LEU A 353 2.29 -15.26 6.24
CA LEU A 353 2.44 -13.96 6.91
C LEU A 353 3.19 -12.97 6.04
N ARG A 354 4.25 -13.40 5.33
CA ARG A 354 4.98 -12.55 4.39
C ARG A 354 4.08 -12.10 3.23
N LEU A 355 3.25 -12.98 2.66
CA LEU A 355 2.30 -12.61 1.60
C LEU A 355 1.29 -11.56 2.09
N ALA A 356 0.66 -11.80 3.25
CA ALA A 356 -0.27 -10.85 3.86
C ALA A 356 0.41 -9.51 4.20
N PHE A 357 1.65 -9.57 4.70
CA PHE A 357 2.45 -8.41 5.05
C PHE A 357 2.79 -7.55 3.81
N ILE A 358 3.29 -8.15 2.73
CA ILE A 358 3.57 -7.42 1.48
C ILE A 358 2.29 -6.84 0.87
N PHE A 359 1.16 -7.55 0.95
CA PHE A 359 -0.14 -6.99 0.57
C PHE A 359 -0.48 -5.71 1.35
N LEU A 360 -0.34 -5.74 2.69
CA LEU A 360 -0.58 -4.57 3.54
C LEU A 360 0.37 -3.41 3.24
N CYS A 361 1.65 -3.67 2.97
CA CYS A 361 2.61 -2.64 2.57
C CYS A 361 2.32 -2.08 1.17
N GLY A 362 1.86 -2.93 0.25
CA GLY A 362 1.55 -2.58 -1.13
C GLY A 362 0.43 -1.54 -1.26
N LEU A 363 -0.60 -1.62 -0.40
CA LEU A 363 -1.75 -0.71 -0.41
C LEU A 363 -1.36 0.79 -0.35
N PRO A 364 -0.65 1.29 0.70
CA PRO A 364 -0.19 2.67 0.73
C PRO A 364 0.95 2.94 -0.25
N ALA A 365 1.85 1.98 -0.49
CA ALA A 365 3.00 2.16 -1.39
C ALA A 365 2.56 2.49 -2.83
N VAL A 366 1.65 1.72 -3.42
CA VAL A 366 1.19 1.97 -4.79
C VAL A 366 0.40 3.27 -4.89
N ARG A 367 -0.33 3.64 -3.82
CA ARG A 367 -0.98 4.96 -3.73
C ARG A 367 0.03 6.10 -3.72
N GLU A 368 1.10 6.00 -2.94
CA GLU A 368 2.18 7.00 -2.91
C GLU A 368 2.87 7.10 -4.28
N LEU A 369 3.15 5.97 -4.93
CA LEU A 369 3.75 5.93 -6.26
C LEU A 369 2.85 6.62 -7.30
N TYR A 370 1.55 6.32 -7.27
CA TYR A 370 0.57 6.93 -8.17
C TYR A 370 0.55 8.46 -8.02
N GLN A 371 0.58 8.96 -6.77
CA GLN A 371 0.63 10.40 -6.49
C GLN A 371 1.96 11.02 -6.95
N TYR A 372 3.08 10.34 -6.71
CA TYR A 372 4.40 10.79 -7.13
C TYR A 372 4.52 10.96 -8.66
N ILE A 373 3.95 10.04 -9.44
CA ILE A 373 3.99 10.09 -10.90
C ILE A 373 3.02 11.12 -11.47
N ASN A 374 1.79 11.19 -10.95
CA ASN A 374 0.70 11.96 -11.58
C ASN A 374 0.52 13.38 -11.01
N ASP A 375 1.01 13.66 -9.80
CA ASP A 375 0.94 14.99 -9.21
C ASP A 375 2.32 15.43 -8.66
N PRO A 376 3.31 15.65 -9.54
CA PRO A 376 4.68 15.99 -9.14
C PRO A 376 4.79 17.36 -8.45
N ARG A 377 3.75 18.21 -8.52
CA ARG A 377 3.70 19.49 -7.79
C ARG A 377 3.41 19.28 -6.31
N ARG A 378 2.60 18.28 -5.96
CA ARG A 378 2.28 17.95 -4.56
C ARG A 378 3.23 16.91 -3.99
N ALA A 379 3.66 15.94 -4.79
CA ALA A 379 4.53 14.85 -4.38
C ALA A 379 5.93 14.99 -4.99
N VAL A 380 6.76 15.87 -4.41
CA VAL A 380 8.13 16.14 -4.90
C VAL A 380 9.10 15.01 -4.55
N ARG A 381 8.83 14.28 -3.45
CA ARG A 381 9.65 13.15 -3.00
C ARG A 381 8.83 11.88 -2.98
N MET A 382 9.50 10.77 -3.28
CA MET A 382 8.92 9.44 -3.16
C MET A 382 8.49 9.20 -1.70
N GLY A 383 7.30 8.65 -1.52
CA GLY A 383 6.74 8.35 -0.20
C GLY A 383 7.53 7.27 0.55
N GLN A 384 7.40 7.26 1.87
CA GLN A 384 8.16 6.36 2.74
C GLN A 384 7.75 4.89 2.59
N HIS A 385 6.46 4.60 2.32
CA HIS A 385 5.99 3.23 2.17
C HIS A 385 6.50 2.63 0.86
N VAL A 386 6.37 3.36 -0.26
CA VAL A 386 6.88 2.89 -1.55
C VAL A 386 8.39 2.75 -1.56
N TRP A 387 9.11 3.72 -0.97
CA TRP A 387 10.57 3.69 -0.93
C TRP A 387 11.07 2.46 -0.14
N LEU A 388 10.50 2.23 1.04
CA LEU A 388 10.92 1.11 1.89
C LEU A 388 10.50 -0.24 1.30
N LEU A 389 9.28 -0.36 0.76
CA LEU A 389 8.85 -1.60 0.11
C LEU A 389 9.71 -1.93 -1.12
N LEU A 390 10.13 -0.91 -1.89
CA LEU A 390 11.05 -1.10 -3.00
C LEU A 390 12.41 -1.60 -2.51
N ALA A 391 12.95 -1.00 -1.43
CA ALA A 391 14.18 -1.49 -0.80
C ALA A 391 14.05 -2.96 -0.39
N THR A 392 12.95 -3.33 0.27
CA THR A 392 12.66 -4.71 0.69
C THR A 392 12.60 -5.71 -0.45
N ILE A 393 11.87 -5.42 -1.52
CA ILE A 393 11.78 -6.33 -2.66
C ILE A 393 13.16 -6.49 -3.35
N ILE A 394 13.93 -5.41 -3.45
CA ILE A 394 15.28 -5.44 -4.00
C ILE A 394 16.24 -6.22 -3.09
N THR A 395 16.19 -6.00 -1.77
CA THR A 395 17.04 -6.72 -0.81
C THR A 395 16.71 -8.21 -0.80
N GLU A 396 15.43 -8.60 -0.86
CA GLU A 396 15.03 -10.00 -1.06
C GLU A 396 15.64 -10.59 -2.35
N LEU A 397 15.56 -9.88 -3.48
CA LEU A 397 16.18 -10.31 -4.73
C LEU A 397 17.70 -10.47 -4.60
N LEU A 398 18.38 -9.57 -3.88
CA LEU A 398 19.83 -9.67 -3.62
C LEU A 398 20.16 -10.90 -2.77
N VAL A 399 19.36 -11.19 -1.75
CA VAL A 399 19.50 -12.39 -0.92
C VAL A 399 19.30 -13.66 -1.76
N ILE A 400 18.24 -13.71 -2.56
CA ILE A 400 17.93 -14.83 -3.45
C ILE A 400 19.06 -15.04 -4.46
N THR A 401 19.51 -14.00 -5.15
CA THR A 401 20.57 -14.10 -6.16
C THR A 401 21.91 -14.53 -5.55
N LYS A 402 22.22 -14.08 -4.32
CA LYS A 402 23.40 -14.54 -3.57
C LYS A 402 23.32 -16.03 -3.28
N TRP A 403 22.22 -16.49 -2.69
CA TRP A 403 22.07 -17.87 -2.21
C TRP A 403 21.77 -18.88 -3.31
N SER A 404 21.26 -18.44 -4.46
CA SER A 404 20.95 -19.31 -5.61
C SER A 404 22.18 -19.84 -6.35
N LYS A 405 23.38 -19.30 -6.07
CA LYS A 405 24.62 -19.71 -6.74
C LYS A 405 24.90 -21.20 -6.48
N GLY A 406 24.89 -22.00 -7.54
CA GLY A 406 25.12 -23.45 -7.46
C GLY A 406 23.95 -24.27 -6.91
N GLN A 407 22.77 -23.67 -6.68
CA GLN A 407 21.56 -24.39 -6.27
C GLN A 407 20.74 -24.89 -7.46
N PHE A 408 20.74 -24.16 -8.57
CA PHE A 408 19.97 -24.48 -9.78
C PHE A 408 20.93 -24.76 -10.95
N PRO A 409 21.37 -26.02 -11.16
CA PRO A 409 22.36 -26.36 -12.18
C PRO A 409 21.78 -26.39 -13.60
N GLU A 410 20.46 -26.55 -13.74
CA GLU A 410 19.80 -26.68 -15.04
C GLU A 410 19.90 -25.38 -15.86
N PRO A 411 20.39 -25.43 -17.11
CA PRO A 411 20.51 -24.24 -17.95
C PRO A 411 19.14 -23.77 -18.43
N LEU A 412 19.01 -22.46 -18.68
CA LEU A 412 17.79 -21.87 -19.22
C LEU A 412 17.40 -22.53 -20.55
N PRO A 413 16.21 -23.17 -20.65
CA PRO A 413 15.77 -23.84 -21.87
C PRO A 413 15.73 -22.90 -23.08
N SER A 414 16.08 -23.41 -24.27
CA SER A 414 16.19 -22.59 -25.48
C SER A 414 14.89 -21.87 -25.85
N LYS A 415 13.73 -22.51 -25.68
CA LYS A 415 12.41 -21.90 -25.93
C LYS A 415 12.18 -20.69 -25.02
N VAL A 416 12.49 -20.84 -23.73
CA VAL A 416 12.38 -19.78 -22.72
C VAL A 416 13.32 -18.63 -23.05
N ARG A 417 14.58 -18.93 -23.40
CA ARG A 417 15.57 -17.92 -23.82
C ARG A 417 15.09 -17.08 -25.00
N TRP A 418 14.54 -17.72 -26.04
CA TRP A 418 13.98 -17.00 -27.19
C TRP A 418 12.75 -16.17 -26.81
N GLY A 419 11.85 -16.71 -25.96
CA GLY A 419 10.70 -15.98 -25.44
C GLY A 419 11.10 -14.69 -24.73
N TRP A 420 12.02 -14.75 -23.77
CA TRP A 420 12.52 -13.57 -23.07
C TRP A 420 13.26 -12.59 -23.99
N THR A 421 14.02 -13.10 -24.97
CA THR A 421 14.71 -12.25 -25.96
C THR A 421 13.70 -11.47 -26.80
N ILE A 422 12.66 -12.13 -27.30
CA ILE A 422 11.58 -11.48 -28.05
C ILE A 422 10.85 -10.46 -27.17
N GLY A 423 10.49 -10.85 -25.94
CA GLY A 423 9.84 -9.95 -24.99
C GLY A 423 10.67 -8.69 -24.72
N ALA A 424 11.97 -8.84 -24.46
CA ALA A 424 12.89 -7.73 -24.25
C ALA A 424 13.00 -6.82 -25.48
N ILE A 425 13.07 -7.40 -26.69
CA ILE A 425 13.08 -6.63 -27.94
C ILE A 425 11.79 -5.82 -28.06
N LEU A 426 10.63 -6.41 -27.83
CA LEU A 426 9.33 -5.72 -27.92
C LEU A 426 9.22 -4.59 -26.88
N LEU A 427 9.66 -4.85 -25.65
CA LEU A 427 9.64 -3.88 -24.53
C LEU A 427 10.48 -2.63 -24.82
N VAL A 428 11.55 -2.76 -25.61
CA VAL A 428 12.41 -1.65 -26.05
C VAL A 428 11.93 -1.03 -27.36
N LEU A 429 11.47 -1.85 -28.31
CA LEU A 429 11.02 -1.42 -29.62
C LEU A 429 9.79 -0.52 -29.52
N TYR A 430 8.81 -0.89 -28.71
CA TYR A 430 7.58 -0.13 -28.53
C TYR A 430 7.84 1.34 -28.12
N PRO A 431 8.54 1.67 -27.01
CA PRO A 431 8.77 3.05 -26.64
C PRO A 431 9.70 3.78 -27.61
N THR A 432 10.62 3.06 -28.27
CA THR A 432 11.50 3.62 -29.30
C THR A 432 10.68 4.14 -30.49
N VAL A 433 9.72 3.35 -30.96
CA VAL A 433 8.85 3.74 -32.08
C VAL A 433 7.85 4.82 -31.64
N GLN A 434 7.22 4.65 -30.49
CA GLN A 434 6.13 5.52 -30.02
C GLN A 434 6.62 6.90 -29.56
N PHE A 435 7.75 6.97 -28.85
CA PHE A 435 8.25 8.23 -28.25
C PHE A 435 9.59 8.67 -28.86
N GLY A 436 10.49 7.73 -29.15
CA GLY A 436 11.82 7.99 -29.67
C GLY A 436 11.80 8.60 -31.08
N ILE A 437 11.16 7.94 -32.04
CA ILE A 437 11.09 8.39 -33.44
C ILE A 437 10.43 9.77 -33.56
N PRO A 438 9.26 10.06 -32.95
CA PRO A 438 8.66 11.40 -33.00
C PRO A 438 9.56 12.47 -32.37
N SER A 439 10.25 12.15 -31.27
CA SER A 439 11.16 13.09 -30.60
C SER A 439 12.39 13.39 -31.45
N ALA A 440 13.00 12.38 -32.08
CA ALA A 440 14.09 12.56 -33.04
C ALA A 440 13.66 13.38 -34.26
N ARG A 441 12.47 13.11 -34.82
CA ARG A 441 11.90 13.90 -35.94
C ARG A 441 11.69 15.37 -35.54
N ARG A 442 11.17 15.64 -34.34
CA ARG A 442 11.00 17.00 -33.81
C ARG A 442 12.35 17.70 -33.62
N TYR A 443 13.34 17.00 -33.08
CA TYR A 443 14.70 17.52 -32.89
C TYR A 443 15.35 17.92 -34.23
N ILE A 444 15.33 17.03 -35.23
CA ILE A 444 15.89 17.29 -36.57
C ILE A 444 15.18 18.49 -37.23
N ARG A 445 13.84 18.58 -37.15
CA ARG A 445 13.07 19.71 -37.69
C ARG A 445 13.47 21.03 -37.02
N ARG A 446 13.63 21.05 -35.70
CA ARG A 446 14.09 22.24 -34.95
C ARG A 446 15.49 22.67 -35.35
N HIS A 447 16.44 21.74 -35.48
CA HIS A 447 17.80 22.04 -35.94
C HIS A 447 17.84 22.56 -37.38
N LYS A 448 17.06 21.98 -38.30
CA LYS A 448 16.93 22.50 -39.67
C LYS A 448 16.34 23.92 -39.69
N LYS A 449 15.33 24.21 -38.85
CA LYS A 449 14.75 25.57 -38.74
C LYS A 449 15.74 26.58 -38.14
N ALA A 450 16.49 26.18 -37.12
CA ALA A 450 17.51 27.03 -36.50
C ALA A 450 18.68 27.33 -37.46
N SER A 451 19.13 26.34 -38.23
CA SER A 451 20.14 26.52 -39.27
C SER A 451 19.66 27.49 -40.36
N LYS A 452 18.43 27.34 -40.87
CA LYS A 452 17.83 28.30 -41.82
C LYS A 452 17.72 29.71 -41.25
N SER A 453 17.27 29.86 -40.00
CA SER A 453 17.16 31.17 -39.35
C SER A 453 18.51 31.84 -39.11
N LYS A 454 19.59 31.07 -38.88
CA LYS A 454 20.95 31.60 -38.79
C LYS A 454 21.45 32.07 -40.16
N ALA A 455 21.20 31.31 -41.22
CA ALA A 455 21.57 31.71 -42.59
C ALA A 455 20.89 33.03 -43.01
N LEU A 456 19.61 33.20 -42.68
CA LEU A 456 18.83 34.43 -42.95
C LEU A 456 19.24 35.66 -42.12
N LYS A 457 20.02 35.51 -41.03
CA LYS A 457 20.54 36.63 -40.23
C LYS A 457 21.94 37.07 -40.63
N VAL A 458 22.62 36.30 -41.49
CA VAL A 458 23.98 36.55 -41.96
C VAL A 458 24.00 37.10 -43.39
N SER A 459 22.89 36.96 -44.15
CA SER A 459 22.60 37.76 -45.35
C SER A 459 21.92 39.05 -44.96
#